data_AF-A0A812RMU5-F1
#
_entry.id   AF-A0A812RMU5-F1
#
_cell.length_a   1.000
_cell.length_b   1.000
_cell.length_c   1.000
_cell.angle_alpha   90.00
_cell.angle_beta   90.00
_cell.angle_gamma   90.00
#
_symmetry.space_group_name_H-M   'P 1'
#
loop_
_entity.id
_entity.type
_entity.pdbx_description
1 polymer ?
#
loop_
_entity_poly.entity_id
_entity_poly.type
_entity_poly.pdbx_seq_one_letter_code
_entity_poly.pdbx_strand_id
1 'polypeptide(L)'
;MVGHEEDAEEDEDESLEPRYLYKSAPELFAAMKGSMNKCVNFSTHNTLFDIFQVFRKIMTQYAGKLSGLLPSNGSKTCLDVAGVQAVCCAIGTAEYCDETLPQLEESLLKVISADFQDRIGFHEEQEILRNLVNRANDALVQSVSCSLDEAFGSMTKTNWAAFSQDVGDHSAFVGDISERLPKQFEPIARHLSKIHYRFFCDKFVQSFVSRFVAEVHKCRKISEKGAQQLLLDTALIKTTLLEAPVIAGQGRQMPTAYSNYVLREMGKAEIILKVLSSPDVVDAASISAMLGEASNTDDPLVQQLLALRAAGDGSDAAAGSTEPQLGVPSIGSTMNYLGDALNKGAKASEDLKKISGDVKKNLGKLGFPSSLGVNFGLAGKKSGL
;
A
#
# COMPACT_ATOMS: atom_id res chain seq x y z
N MET A 1 4.46 39.28 -25.11
CA MET A 1 3.50 38.23 -25.50
C MET A 1 3.58 37.21 -24.37
N VAL A 2 2.69 37.40 -23.39
CA VAL A 2 2.61 36.57 -22.18
C VAL A 2 1.87 35.31 -22.60
N GLY A 3 2.56 34.17 -22.66
CA GLY A 3 1.94 32.88 -22.87
C GLY A 3 1.42 32.38 -21.53
N HIS A 4 0.10 32.31 -21.39
CA HIS A 4 -0.57 31.53 -20.36
C HIS A 4 -0.04 30.09 -20.43
N GLU A 5 0.65 29.65 -19.37
CA GLU A 5 0.63 28.24 -18.99
C GLU A 5 -0.80 28.00 -18.50
N GLU A 6 -1.61 27.37 -19.37
CA GLU A 6 -2.83 26.72 -18.95
C GLU A 6 -2.39 25.55 -18.05
N ASP A 7 -2.40 25.80 -16.75
CA ASP A 7 -2.57 24.77 -15.74
C ASP A 7 -3.86 24.02 -16.11
N ALA A 8 -3.70 22.91 -16.80
CA ALA A 8 -4.80 22.01 -17.11
C ALA A 8 -5.32 21.45 -15.78
N GLU A 9 -6.43 22.02 -15.34
CA GLU A 9 -7.34 21.50 -14.33
C GLU A 9 -7.60 20.00 -14.59
N GLU A 10 -6.91 19.10 -13.90
CA GLU A 10 -7.34 17.70 -13.74
C GLU A 10 -8.41 17.63 -12.63
N ASP A 11 -9.45 18.45 -12.73
CA ASP A 11 -10.75 18.29 -12.06
C ASP A 11 -11.75 17.73 -13.09
N GLU A 12 -11.36 16.66 -13.79
CA GLU A 12 -12.27 15.94 -14.68
C GLU A 12 -13.06 14.88 -13.91
N ASP A 13 -14.32 15.24 -13.62
CA ASP A 13 -15.46 14.37 -13.35
C ASP A 13 -15.33 13.47 -12.10
N GLU A 14 -15.46 14.08 -10.92
CA GLU A 14 -15.63 13.42 -9.62
C GLU A 14 -17.01 12.73 -9.47
N SER A 15 -17.62 12.33 -10.60
CA SER A 15 -18.88 11.60 -10.65
C SER A 15 -18.66 10.12 -10.33
N LEU A 16 -18.64 9.83 -9.03
CA LEU A 16 -19.37 8.72 -8.41
C LEU A 16 -19.34 7.39 -9.19
N GLU A 17 -18.16 6.80 -9.31
CA GLU A 17 -18.05 5.36 -9.57
C GLU A 17 -18.90 4.58 -8.55
N PRO A 18 -19.49 3.42 -8.93
CA PRO A 18 -20.61 2.82 -8.23
C PRO A 18 -20.31 2.62 -6.75
N ARG A 19 -21.04 3.34 -5.89
CA ARG A 19 -21.04 3.14 -4.43
C ARG A 19 -21.51 1.73 -4.15
N TYR A 20 -20.57 0.81 -4.00
CA TYR A 20 -20.85 -0.54 -3.52
C TYR A 20 -21.30 -0.39 -2.06
N LEU A 21 -22.61 -0.41 -1.83
CA LEU A 21 -23.22 -0.08 -0.54
C LEU A 21 -24.49 -0.91 -0.31
N TYR A 22 -24.87 -1.10 0.96
CA TYR A 22 -26.08 -1.83 1.33
C TYR A 22 -27.33 -1.00 1.04
N LYS A 23 -28.29 -1.56 0.28
CA LYS A 23 -29.58 -0.90 -0.04
C LYS A 23 -30.36 -0.43 1.19
N SER A 24 -30.11 -1.02 2.35
CA SER A 24 -30.69 -0.61 3.63
C SER A 24 -30.37 0.83 4.03
N ALA A 25 -29.25 1.42 3.59
CA ALA A 25 -28.90 2.80 3.97
C ALA A 25 -29.82 3.84 3.30
N PRO A 26 -29.98 3.88 1.96
CA PRO A 26 -30.95 4.77 1.31
C PRO A 26 -32.38 4.59 1.84
N GLU A 27 -32.81 3.34 2.06
CA GLU A 27 -34.13 3.03 2.62
C GLU A 27 -34.30 3.58 4.05
N LEU A 28 -33.25 3.51 4.87
CA LEU A 28 -33.23 4.07 6.22
C LEU A 28 -33.40 5.60 6.21
N PHE A 29 -32.65 6.32 5.36
CA PHE A 29 -32.78 7.77 5.24
C PHE A 29 -34.16 8.18 4.69
N ALA A 30 -34.71 7.44 3.72
CA ALA A 30 -36.06 7.66 3.23
C ALA A 30 -37.11 7.50 4.35
N ALA A 31 -36.97 6.47 5.19
CA ALA A 31 -37.84 6.23 6.33
C ALA A 31 -37.73 7.33 7.41
N MET A 32 -36.51 7.79 7.72
CA MET A 32 -36.28 8.91 8.65
C MET A 32 -36.93 10.20 8.12
N LYS A 33 -36.68 10.55 6.85
CA LYS A 33 -37.29 11.73 6.21
C LYS A 33 -38.82 11.65 6.16
N GLY A 34 -39.36 10.48 5.85
CA GLY A 34 -40.81 10.24 5.88
C GLY A 34 -41.42 10.41 7.28
N SER A 35 -40.70 9.99 8.33
CA SER A 35 -41.14 10.15 9.72
C SER A 35 -41.09 11.61 10.17
N MET A 36 -40.03 12.33 9.79
CA MET A 36 -39.90 13.78 10.00
C MET A 36 -41.05 14.55 9.35
N ASN A 37 -41.31 14.33 8.06
CA ASN A 37 -42.38 15.03 7.33
C ASN A 37 -43.77 14.80 7.93
N LYS A 38 -44.03 13.57 8.44
CA LYS A 38 -45.27 13.27 9.14
C LYS A 38 -45.37 14.03 10.45
N CYS A 39 -44.28 14.12 11.23
CA CYS A 39 -44.28 14.82 12.51
C CYS A 39 -44.48 16.33 12.38
N VAL A 40 -43.88 16.95 11.35
CA VAL A 40 -44.00 18.40 11.11
C VAL A 40 -45.45 18.85 10.97
N ASN A 41 -46.35 17.98 10.47
CA ASN A 41 -47.78 18.28 10.36
C ASN A 41 -48.51 18.35 11.72
N PHE A 42 -47.91 17.84 12.80
CA PHE A 42 -48.52 17.78 14.14
C PHE A 42 -47.77 18.63 15.17
N SER A 43 -46.45 18.69 15.09
CA SER A 43 -45.62 19.37 16.09
C SER A 43 -44.22 19.69 15.56
N THR A 44 -43.73 20.89 15.88
CA THR A 44 -42.40 21.41 15.50
C THR A 44 -41.51 21.75 16.71
N HIS A 45 -41.95 21.42 17.93
CA HIS A 45 -41.21 21.65 19.18
C HIS A 45 -40.70 20.30 19.74
N ASN A 46 -41.02 19.97 21.00
CA ASN A 46 -40.53 18.77 21.71
C ASN A 46 -40.68 17.47 20.93
N THR A 47 -41.84 17.22 20.29
CA THR A 47 -42.08 15.95 19.59
C THR A 47 -41.11 15.73 18.42
N LEU A 48 -40.81 16.79 17.67
CA LEU A 48 -39.87 16.72 16.55
C LEU A 48 -38.43 16.55 17.07
N PHE A 49 -38.10 17.21 18.19
CA PHE A 49 -36.84 17.02 18.88
C PHE A 49 -36.66 15.57 19.37
N ASP A 50 -37.70 14.95 19.93
CA ASP A 50 -37.68 13.56 20.36
C ASP A 50 -37.47 12.60 19.16
N ILE A 51 -38.07 12.90 18.00
CA ILE A 51 -37.82 12.15 16.76
C ILE A 51 -36.37 12.27 16.30
N PHE A 52 -35.78 13.47 16.38
CA PHE A 52 -34.35 13.65 16.10
C PHE A 52 -33.48 12.77 17.01
N GLN A 53 -33.78 12.69 18.31
CA GLN A 53 -33.06 11.81 19.23
C GLN A 53 -33.19 10.33 18.86
N VAL A 54 -34.36 9.92 18.37
CA VAL A 54 -34.57 8.58 17.82
C VAL A 54 -33.71 8.35 16.58
N PHE A 55 -33.59 9.32 15.67
CA PHE A 55 -32.71 9.21 14.50
C PHE A 55 -31.25 9.02 14.89
N ARG A 56 -30.74 9.80 15.84
CA ARG A 56 -29.39 9.64 16.40
C ARG A 56 -29.15 8.21 16.89
N LYS A 57 -30.06 7.72 17.75
CA LYS A 57 -29.99 6.36 18.29
C LYS A 57 -30.04 5.27 17.20
N ILE A 58 -30.87 5.46 16.18
CA ILE A 58 -30.97 4.53 15.04
C ILE A 58 -29.66 4.50 14.25
N MET A 59 -29.05 5.67 14.01
CA MET A 59 -27.76 5.77 13.31
C MET A 59 -26.63 5.10 14.09
N THR A 60 -26.55 5.32 15.40
CA THR A 60 -25.59 4.62 16.26
C THR A 60 -25.77 3.10 16.18
N GLN A 61 -27.00 2.60 16.23
CA GLN A 61 -27.28 1.17 16.10
C GLN A 61 -26.97 0.62 14.71
N TYR A 62 -27.25 1.39 13.66
CA TYR A 62 -26.95 1.00 12.29
C TYR A 62 -25.44 0.88 12.07
N ALA A 63 -24.67 1.88 12.53
CA ALA A 63 -23.21 1.81 12.53
C ALA A 63 -22.69 0.62 13.37
N GLY A 64 -23.31 0.33 14.52
CA GLY A 64 -23.02 -0.86 15.32
C GLY A 64 -23.25 -2.18 14.58
N LYS A 65 -24.32 -2.28 13.77
CA LYS A 65 -24.56 -3.46 12.93
C LYS A 65 -23.52 -3.61 11.83
N LEU A 66 -23.18 -2.51 11.13
CA LEU A 66 -22.11 -2.52 10.12
C LEU A 66 -20.77 -2.93 10.74
N SER A 67 -20.46 -2.39 11.91
CA SER A 67 -19.28 -2.72 12.73
C SER A 67 -19.22 -4.20 13.12
N GLY A 68 -20.36 -4.86 13.31
CA GLY A 68 -20.47 -6.29 13.58
C GLY A 68 -20.27 -7.18 12.34
N LEU A 69 -20.33 -6.64 11.12
CA LEU A 69 -19.98 -7.36 9.88
C LEU A 69 -18.47 -7.42 9.66
N LEU A 70 -17.71 -6.56 10.33
CA LEU A 70 -16.26 -6.54 10.24
C LEU A 70 -15.64 -7.63 11.13
N PRO A 71 -14.46 -8.16 10.76
CA PRO A 71 -13.71 -9.06 11.63
C PRO A 71 -13.49 -8.49 13.04
N SER A 72 -13.42 -9.37 14.04
CA SER A 72 -13.11 -8.97 15.41
C SER A 72 -11.76 -8.27 15.48
N ASN A 73 -11.70 -7.16 16.22
CA ASN A 73 -10.47 -6.39 16.40
C ASN A 73 -9.34 -7.28 16.91
N GLY A 74 -8.20 -7.27 16.20
CA GLY A 74 -7.00 -8.04 16.56
C GLY A 74 -6.98 -9.49 16.06
N SER A 75 -8.03 -10.00 15.42
CA SER A 75 -7.99 -11.33 14.80
C SER A 75 -7.26 -11.26 13.46
N LYS A 76 -6.07 -11.89 13.38
CA LYS A 76 -5.38 -12.13 12.09
C LYS A 76 -6.25 -13.06 11.24
N THR A 77 -7.02 -12.48 10.32
CA THR A 77 -7.97 -13.23 9.50
C THR A 77 -7.72 -12.89 8.03
N CYS A 78 -7.45 -13.90 7.20
CA CYS A 78 -7.54 -13.77 5.75
C CYS A 78 -9.03 -13.75 5.40
N LEU A 79 -9.50 -12.67 4.79
CA LEU A 79 -10.85 -12.59 4.26
C LEU A 79 -10.95 -13.43 2.98
N ASP A 80 -12.06 -14.12 2.83
CA ASP A 80 -12.47 -14.68 1.55
C ASP A 80 -13.09 -13.58 0.67
N VAL A 81 -13.48 -13.94 -0.57
CA VAL A 81 -14.06 -13.00 -1.53
C VAL A 81 -15.33 -12.33 -0.97
N ALA A 82 -16.17 -13.10 -0.29
CA ALA A 82 -17.40 -12.59 0.32
C ALA A 82 -17.11 -11.64 1.49
N GLY A 83 -16.11 -11.95 2.31
CA GLY A 83 -15.62 -11.09 3.39
C GLY A 83 -15.08 -9.77 2.87
N VAL A 84 -14.24 -9.78 1.82
CA VAL A 84 -13.74 -8.55 1.18
C VAL A 84 -14.91 -7.70 0.68
N GLN A 85 -15.86 -8.31 -0.02
CA GLN A 85 -17.07 -7.62 -0.48
C GLN A 85 -17.86 -7.00 0.68
N ALA A 86 -18.10 -7.74 1.76
CA ALA A 86 -18.87 -7.25 2.90
C ALA A 86 -18.19 -6.03 3.55
N VAL A 87 -16.85 -6.05 3.66
CA VAL A 87 -16.06 -4.94 4.22
C VAL A 87 -16.06 -3.73 3.29
N CYS A 88 -15.86 -3.92 1.98
CA CYS A 88 -15.97 -2.82 1.00
C CYS A 88 -17.37 -2.19 0.99
N CYS A 89 -18.42 -3.02 1.09
CA CYS A 89 -19.80 -2.57 1.17
C CYS A 89 -20.06 -1.76 2.45
N ALA A 90 -19.47 -2.17 3.58
CA ALA A 90 -19.55 -1.44 4.83
C ALA A 90 -18.89 -0.06 4.74
N ILE A 91 -17.73 0.05 4.06
CA ILE A 91 -17.06 1.34 3.79
C ILE A 91 -17.98 2.26 2.98
N GLY A 92 -18.47 1.80 1.81
CA GLY A 92 -19.33 2.61 0.95
C GLY A 92 -20.65 2.98 1.62
N THR A 93 -21.18 2.12 2.48
CA THR A 93 -22.40 2.42 3.27
C THR A 93 -22.13 3.46 4.35
N ALA A 94 -21.00 3.37 5.05
CA ALA A 94 -20.65 4.30 6.11
C ALA A 94 -20.36 5.71 5.54
N GLU A 95 -19.64 5.78 4.42
CA GLU A 95 -19.42 7.04 3.68
C GLU A 95 -20.74 7.66 3.24
N TYR A 96 -21.62 6.88 2.61
CA TYR A 96 -22.95 7.36 2.21
C TYR A 96 -23.72 7.94 3.40
N CYS A 97 -23.68 7.27 4.56
CA CYS A 97 -24.31 7.77 5.77
C CYS A 97 -23.66 9.09 6.25
N ASP A 98 -22.33 9.17 6.27
CA ASP A 98 -21.60 10.36 6.73
C ASP A 98 -21.92 11.61 5.90
N GLU A 99 -22.04 11.44 4.58
CA GLU A 99 -22.39 12.51 3.64
C GLU A 99 -23.88 12.88 3.63
N THR A 100 -24.77 11.91 3.92
CA THR A 100 -26.22 12.14 3.88
C THR A 100 -26.74 12.75 5.18
N LEU A 101 -26.07 12.52 6.32
CA LEU A 101 -26.45 13.08 7.62
C LEU A 101 -26.56 14.62 7.62
N PRO A 102 -25.62 15.39 7.06
CA PRO A 102 -25.74 16.85 6.97
C PRO A 102 -27.00 17.33 6.24
N GLN A 103 -27.43 16.63 5.19
CA GLN A 103 -28.63 16.99 4.44
C GLN A 103 -29.91 16.74 5.25
N LEU A 104 -29.91 15.67 6.07
CA LEU A 104 -31.00 15.40 7.01
C LEU A 104 -31.03 16.43 8.14
N GLU A 105 -29.86 16.83 8.63
CA GLU A 105 -29.69 17.88 9.65
C GLU A 105 -30.25 19.22 9.17
N GLU A 106 -29.85 19.67 7.98
CA GLU A 106 -30.35 20.90 7.37
C GLU A 106 -31.87 20.86 7.17
N SER A 107 -32.40 19.70 6.78
CA SER A 107 -33.84 19.50 6.62
C SER A 107 -34.59 19.62 7.95
N LEU A 108 -34.02 19.13 9.06
CA LEU A 108 -34.58 19.26 10.41
C LEU A 108 -34.52 20.71 10.91
N LEU A 109 -33.39 21.39 10.72
CA LEU A 109 -33.19 22.78 11.14
C LEU A 109 -34.18 23.74 10.47
N LYS A 110 -34.57 23.48 9.22
CA LYS A 110 -35.57 24.27 8.48
C LYS A 110 -36.99 24.20 9.05
N VAL A 111 -37.34 23.14 9.78
CA VAL A 111 -38.72 22.89 10.22
C VAL A 111 -38.91 22.94 11.73
N ILE A 112 -37.84 22.76 12.51
CA ILE A 112 -37.88 22.79 13.97
C ILE A 112 -37.93 24.23 14.51
N SER A 113 -38.58 24.42 15.65
CA SER A 113 -38.60 25.71 16.36
C SER A 113 -37.19 26.18 16.76
N ALA A 114 -36.97 27.50 16.71
CA ALA A 114 -35.69 28.15 17.02
C ALA A 114 -35.12 27.74 18.39
N ASP A 115 -35.98 27.48 19.38
CA ASP A 115 -35.60 27.08 20.75
C ASP A 115 -34.79 25.77 20.80
N PHE A 116 -34.82 24.96 19.73
CA PHE A 116 -34.15 23.66 19.67
C PHE A 116 -33.02 23.59 18.64
N GLN A 117 -32.84 24.61 17.79
CA GLN A 117 -31.90 24.55 16.66
C GLN A 117 -30.46 24.31 17.12
N ASP A 118 -30.02 24.95 18.21
CA ASP A 118 -28.67 24.79 18.78
C ASP A 118 -28.38 23.38 19.32
N ARG A 119 -29.41 22.52 19.41
CA ARG A 119 -29.32 21.16 19.97
C ARG A 119 -29.44 20.08 18.89
N ILE A 120 -29.63 20.46 17.63
CA ILE A 120 -29.68 19.54 16.50
C ILE A 120 -28.27 19.40 15.92
N GLY A 121 -27.81 18.15 15.77
CA GLY A 121 -26.49 17.84 15.25
C GLY A 121 -26.22 16.34 15.24
N PHE A 122 -25.55 15.86 14.19
CA PHE A 122 -25.15 14.45 14.03
C PHE A 122 -23.63 14.21 14.14
N HIS A 123 -22.88 15.15 14.73
CA HIS A 123 -21.41 15.08 14.78
C HIS A 123 -20.88 13.77 15.41
N GLU A 124 -21.48 13.31 16.51
CA GLU A 124 -21.07 12.06 17.16
C GLU A 124 -21.32 10.84 16.25
N GLU A 125 -22.46 10.81 15.54
CA GLU A 125 -22.78 9.73 14.61
C GLU A 125 -21.86 9.73 13.39
N GLN A 126 -21.51 10.91 12.87
CA GLN A 126 -20.51 11.07 11.80
C GLN A 126 -19.13 10.57 12.22
N GLU A 127 -18.69 10.90 13.44
CA GLU A 127 -17.43 10.40 13.98
C GLU A 127 -17.41 8.86 14.09
N ILE A 128 -18.51 8.25 14.56
CA ILE A 128 -18.66 6.78 14.61
C ILE A 128 -18.53 6.17 13.21
N LEU A 129 -19.15 6.77 12.19
CA LEU A 129 -19.10 6.29 10.80
C LEU A 129 -17.70 6.42 10.20
N ARG A 130 -17.00 7.53 10.44
CA ARG A 130 -15.60 7.73 10.00
C ARG A 130 -14.66 6.73 10.66
N ASN A 131 -14.83 6.48 11.95
CA ASN A 131 -14.06 5.45 12.67
C ASN A 131 -14.34 4.03 12.14
N LEU A 132 -15.59 3.76 11.76
CA LEU A 132 -15.97 2.50 11.12
C LEU A 132 -15.26 2.31 9.76
N VAL A 133 -15.17 3.36 8.93
CA VAL A 133 -14.43 3.32 7.65
C VAL A 133 -12.96 2.99 7.89
N ASN A 134 -12.31 3.66 8.84
CA ASN A 134 -10.92 3.40 9.20
C ASN A 134 -10.69 1.94 9.63
N ARG A 135 -11.54 1.44 10.53
CA ARG A 135 -11.47 0.05 11.00
C ARG A 135 -11.69 -0.96 9.87
N ALA A 136 -12.64 -0.70 8.97
CA ALA A 136 -12.90 -1.54 7.82
C ALA A 136 -11.69 -1.58 6.87
N ASN A 137 -11.05 -0.42 6.63
CA ASN A 137 -9.83 -0.34 5.85
C ASN A 137 -8.69 -1.14 6.48
N ASP A 138 -8.49 -1.04 7.80
CA ASP A 138 -7.48 -1.82 8.52
C ASP A 138 -7.72 -3.33 8.40
N ALA A 139 -8.98 -3.77 8.37
CA ALA A 139 -9.32 -5.17 8.13
C ALA A 139 -8.91 -5.65 6.72
N LEU A 140 -9.07 -4.81 5.69
CA LEU A 140 -8.58 -5.11 4.34
C LEU A 140 -7.05 -5.20 4.30
N VAL A 141 -6.35 -4.23 4.90
CA VAL A 141 -4.89 -4.21 4.98
C VAL A 141 -4.37 -5.46 5.69
N GLN A 142 -4.99 -5.83 6.81
CA GLN A 142 -4.63 -7.02 7.57
C GLN A 142 -4.89 -8.30 6.77
N SER A 143 -6.01 -8.38 6.06
CA SER A 143 -6.33 -9.53 5.21
C SER A 143 -5.26 -9.79 4.15
N VAL A 144 -4.88 -8.74 3.39
CA VAL A 144 -3.82 -8.89 2.38
C VAL A 144 -2.49 -9.20 3.05
N SER A 145 -2.18 -8.57 4.18
CA SER A 145 -0.96 -8.87 4.93
C SER A 145 -0.88 -10.34 5.37
N CYS A 146 -1.96 -10.91 5.90
CA CYS A 146 -2.01 -12.32 6.29
C CYS A 146 -1.78 -13.27 5.09
N SER A 147 -2.25 -12.89 3.89
CA SER A 147 -2.05 -13.71 2.68
C SER A 147 -0.57 -13.87 2.27
N LEU A 148 0.32 -13.03 2.81
CA LEU A 148 1.76 -13.03 2.56
C LEU A 148 2.55 -13.76 3.66
N ASP A 149 1.89 -14.28 4.70
CA ASP A 149 2.54 -14.91 5.85
C ASP A 149 3.43 -16.10 5.45
N GLU A 150 2.97 -16.91 4.50
CA GLU A 150 3.75 -18.04 3.99
C GLU A 150 5.00 -17.59 3.23
N ALA A 151 4.89 -16.54 2.41
CA ALA A 151 6.03 -16.01 1.64
C ALA A 151 7.10 -15.44 2.57
N PHE A 152 6.72 -14.62 3.55
CA PHE A 152 7.64 -14.13 4.58
C PHE A 152 8.19 -15.25 5.48
N GLY A 153 7.37 -16.27 5.76
CA GLY A 153 7.80 -17.47 6.46
C GLY A 153 8.86 -18.26 5.67
N SER A 154 8.75 -18.32 4.35
CA SER A 154 9.76 -18.92 3.46
C SER A 154 11.05 -18.12 3.52
N MET A 155 10.97 -16.79 3.34
CA MET A 155 12.12 -15.88 3.38
C MET A 155 12.94 -16.03 4.66
N THR A 156 12.29 -16.04 5.83
CA THR A 156 12.98 -16.13 7.13
C THR A 156 13.54 -17.52 7.43
N LYS A 157 13.03 -18.58 6.80
CA LYS A 157 13.54 -19.96 6.93
C LYS A 157 14.71 -20.26 5.98
N THR A 158 14.87 -19.48 4.91
CA THR A 158 15.98 -19.63 3.98
C THR A 158 17.31 -19.45 4.69
N ASN A 159 18.25 -20.37 4.44
CA ASN A 159 19.60 -20.28 4.98
C ASN A 159 20.46 -19.32 4.15
N TRP A 160 20.28 -18.01 4.39
CA TRP A 160 21.01 -16.95 3.69
C TRP A 160 22.54 -16.97 3.94
N ALA A 161 22.99 -17.65 4.99
CA ALA A 161 24.41 -17.79 5.31
C ALA A 161 25.13 -18.78 4.39
N ALA A 162 24.45 -19.85 3.98
CA ALA A 162 24.97 -20.86 3.08
C ALA A 162 24.41 -20.70 1.65
N PHE A 163 23.94 -19.50 1.31
CA PHE A 163 23.34 -19.25 0.01
C PHE A 163 24.39 -19.36 -1.10
N SER A 164 24.31 -20.46 -1.86
CA SER A 164 25.30 -20.82 -2.87
C SER A 164 24.73 -20.84 -4.29
N GLN A 165 23.43 -20.55 -4.46
CA GLN A 165 22.83 -20.44 -5.79
C GLN A 165 23.41 -19.24 -6.54
N ASP A 166 23.55 -19.39 -7.86
CA ASP A 166 23.96 -18.30 -8.73
C ASP A 166 22.92 -17.18 -8.66
N VAL A 167 23.40 -15.99 -8.32
CA VAL A 167 22.60 -14.77 -8.21
C VAL A 167 22.20 -14.37 -9.63
N GLY A 168 20.91 -14.51 -9.98
CA GLY A 168 20.46 -14.27 -11.35
C GLY A 168 18.95 -14.35 -11.58
N ASP A 169 18.22 -15.10 -10.76
CA ASP A 169 16.75 -15.08 -10.72
C ASP A 169 16.27 -14.65 -9.33
N HIS A 170 15.02 -14.22 -9.23
CA HIS A 170 14.40 -13.81 -7.98
C HIS A 170 14.08 -15.02 -7.08
N SER A 171 14.09 -14.80 -5.77
CA SER A 171 13.73 -15.84 -4.82
C SER A 171 12.25 -16.23 -4.92
N ALA A 172 11.93 -17.50 -4.64
CA ALA A 172 10.56 -18.02 -4.72
C ALA A 172 9.53 -17.20 -3.91
N PHE A 173 9.92 -16.69 -2.73
CA PHE A 173 9.03 -15.87 -1.91
C PHE A 173 8.65 -14.54 -2.58
N VAL A 174 9.53 -13.99 -3.42
CA VAL A 174 9.24 -12.78 -4.19
C VAL A 174 8.24 -13.10 -5.28
N GLY A 175 8.41 -14.21 -5.99
CA GLY A 175 7.45 -14.69 -6.98
C GLY A 175 6.06 -14.88 -6.39
N ASP A 176 5.98 -15.49 -5.20
CA ASP A 176 4.75 -15.61 -4.42
C ASP A 176 4.10 -14.25 -4.11
N ILE A 177 4.88 -13.26 -3.67
CA ILE A 177 4.39 -11.91 -3.37
C ILE A 177 3.87 -11.24 -4.66
N SER A 178 4.66 -11.29 -5.74
CA SER A 178 4.33 -10.68 -7.03
C SER A 178 3.09 -11.28 -7.67
N GLU A 179 2.81 -12.56 -7.46
CA GLU A 179 1.59 -13.20 -7.93
C GLU A 179 0.38 -12.90 -7.03
N ARG A 180 0.56 -12.89 -5.70
CA ARG A 180 -0.54 -12.74 -4.75
C ARG A 180 -1.06 -11.31 -4.66
N LEU A 181 -0.18 -10.30 -4.66
CA LEU A 181 -0.58 -8.91 -4.44
C LEU A 181 -1.65 -8.43 -5.44
N PRO A 182 -1.46 -8.54 -6.78
CA PRO A 182 -2.48 -8.10 -7.72
C PRO A 182 -3.81 -8.84 -7.55
N LYS A 183 -3.78 -10.15 -7.26
CA LYS A 183 -4.98 -10.97 -7.06
C LYS A 183 -5.78 -10.55 -5.82
N GLN A 184 -5.09 -10.18 -4.74
CA GLN A 184 -5.74 -9.72 -3.50
C GLN A 184 -6.26 -8.29 -3.62
N PHE A 185 -5.57 -7.44 -4.39
CA PHE A 185 -5.97 -6.05 -4.61
C PHE A 185 -7.17 -5.94 -5.56
N GLU A 186 -7.28 -6.81 -6.56
CA GLU A 186 -8.31 -6.78 -7.59
C GLU A 186 -9.76 -6.74 -7.06
N PRO A 187 -10.19 -7.60 -6.11
CA PRO A 187 -11.52 -7.49 -5.51
C PRO A 187 -11.69 -6.21 -4.68
N ILE A 188 -10.64 -5.67 -4.07
CA ILE A 188 -10.71 -4.43 -3.29
C ILE A 188 -10.89 -3.23 -4.23
N ALA A 189 -10.06 -3.14 -5.28
CA ALA A 189 -10.09 -2.09 -6.29
C ALA A 189 -11.43 -2.05 -7.04
N ARG A 190 -12.06 -3.21 -7.24
CA ARG A 190 -13.36 -3.35 -7.91
C ARG A 190 -14.52 -2.75 -7.11
N HIS A 191 -14.51 -2.89 -5.78
CA HIS A 191 -15.66 -2.55 -4.93
C HIS A 191 -15.49 -1.24 -4.16
N LEU A 192 -14.28 -0.70 -4.04
CA LEU A 192 -14.03 0.59 -3.40
C LEU A 192 -14.08 1.75 -4.39
N SER A 193 -14.49 2.92 -3.90
CA SER A 193 -14.30 4.17 -4.61
C SER A 193 -12.81 4.47 -4.81
N LYS A 194 -12.48 5.35 -5.76
CA LYS A 194 -11.10 5.79 -6.04
C LYS A 194 -10.40 6.30 -4.78
N ILE A 195 -11.10 7.06 -3.94
CA ILE A 195 -10.55 7.65 -2.71
C ILE A 195 -10.25 6.56 -1.68
N HIS A 196 -11.19 5.66 -1.41
CA HIS A 196 -10.98 4.57 -0.45
C HIS A 196 -9.95 3.56 -0.92
N TYR A 197 -9.89 3.28 -2.22
CA TYR A 197 -8.86 2.40 -2.78
C TYR A 197 -7.46 3.02 -2.62
N ARG A 198 -7.32 4.33 -2.83
CA ARG A 198 -6.05 5.04 -2.59
C ARG A 198 -5.65 4.95 -1.12
N PHE A 199 -6.59 5.24 -0.21
CA PHE A 199 -6.38 5.15 1.24
C PHE A 199 -5.96 3.74 1.67
N PHE A 200 -6.60 2.70 1.12
CA PHE A 200 -6.19 1.30 1.30
C PHE A 200 -4.75 1.05 0.85
N CYS A 201 -4.39 1.47 -0.37
CA CYS A 201 -3.05 1.25 -0.91
C CYS A 201 -1.97 1.95 -0.06
N ASP A 202 -2.21 3.20 0.34
CA ASP A 202 -1.29 3.97 1.19
C ASP A 202 -1.06 3.27 2.54
N LYS A 203 -2.14 2.81 3.19
CA LYS A 203 -2.05 2.10 4.47
C LYS A 203 -1.40 0.72 4.33
N PHE A 204 -1.72 0.01 3.26
CA PHE A 204 -1.11 -1.28 2.97
C PHE A 204 0.40 -1.14 2.79
N VAL A 205 0.87 -0.21 1.96
CA VAL A 205 2.31 -0.10 1.68
C VAL A 205 3.11 0.33 2.91
N GLN A 206 2.54 1.21 3.76
CA GLN A 206 3.14 1.55 5.06
C GLN A 206 3.32 0.30 5.93
N SER A 207 2.28 -0.52 6.05
CA SER A 207 2.32 -1.77 6.82
C SER A 207 3.30 -2.79 6.22
N PHE A 208 3.27 -2.95 4.89
CA PHE A 208 4.12 -3.88 4.16
C PHE A 208 5.60 -3.54 4.33
N VAL A 209 6.00 -2.29 4.13
CA VAL A 209 7.42 -1.88 4.21
C VAL A 209 7.95 -2.05 5.64
N SER A 210 7.17 -1.63 6.64
CA SER A 210 7.53 -1.84 8.05
C SER A 210 7.73 -3.32 8.36
N ARG A 211 6.83 -4.19 7.88
CA ARG A 211 6.95 -5.63 8.02
C ARG A 211 8.16 -6.19 7.27
N PHE A 212 8.38 -5.80 6.02
CA PHE A 212 9.48 -6.30 5.19
C PHE A 212 10.83 -6.05 5.87
N VAL A 213 11.07 -4.84 6.36
CA VAL A 213 12.29 -4.50 7.11
C VAL A 213 12.43 -5.36 8.37
N ALA A 214 11.33 -5.57 9.11
CA ALA A 214 11.35 -6.42 10.30
C ALA A 214 11.65 -7.90 9.96
N GLU A 215 11.18 -8.43 8.83
CA GLU A 215 11.48 -9.80 8.38
C GLU A 215 12.91 -9.94 7.86
N VAL A 216 13.45 -8.93 7.17
CA VAL A 216 14.88 -8.86 6.82
C VAL A 216 15.74 -8.96 8.08
N HIS A 217 15.40 -8.22 9.13
CA HIS A 217 16.13 -8.27 10.41
C HIS A 217 16.03 -9.62 11.15
N LYS A 218 15.02 -10.44 10.85
CA LYS A 218 14.90 -11.80 11.39
C LYS A 218 15.76 -12.82 10.62
N CYS A 219 16.20 -12.48 9.41
CA CYS A 219 17.11 -13.30 8.63
C CYS A 219 18.49 -13.30 9.30
N ARG A 220 18.74 -14.28 10.18
CA ARG A 220 19.85 -14.28 11.16
C ARG A 220 21.22 -13.91 10.57
N LYS A 221 21.75 -14.78 9.71
CA LYS A 221 23.09 -14.68 9.13
C LYS A 221 22.92 -14.60 7.62
N ILE A 222 23.50 -13.58 7.01
CA ILE A 222 23.37 -13.33 5.56
C ILE A 222 24.79 -13.28 5.00
N SER A 223 25.09 -14.18 4.05
CA SER A 223 26.35 -14.17 3.29
C SER A 223 26.36 -13.03 2.27
N GLU A 224 27.53 -12.69 1.73
CA GLU A 224 27.64 -11.69 0.66
C GLU A 224 26.72 -12.00 -0.54
N LYS A 225 26.74 -13.25 -1.03
CA LYS A 225 25.86 -13.70 -2.12
C LYS A 225 24.38 -13.65 -1.73
N GLY A 226 24.04 -14.02 -0.49
CA GLY A 226 22.67 -13.92 0.02
C GLY A 226 22.19 -12.47 0.11
N ALA A 227 23.06 -11.54 0.50
CA ALA A 227 22.74 -10.12 0.55
C ALA A 227 22.54 -9.54 -0.86
N GLN A 228 23.37 -9.95 -1.83
CA GLN A 228 23.19 -9.59 -3.24
C GLN A 228 21.85 -10.11 -3.80
N GLN A 229 21.47 -11.35 -3.47
CA GLN A 229 20.18 -11.91 -3.86
C GLN A 229 19.00 -11.14 -3.22
N LEU A 230 19.07 -10.86 -1.92
CA LEU A 230 18.04 -10.07 -1.24
C LEU A 230 17.92 -8.65 -1.80
N LEU A 231 19.02 -8.06 -2.28
CA LEU A 231 19.00 -6.76 -2.94
C LEU A 231 18.24 -6.83 -4.28
N LEU A 232 18.46 -7.88 -5.09
CA LEU A 232 17.67 -8.13 -6.31
C LEU A 232 16.18 -8.34 -5.99
N ASP A 233 15.91 -9.18 -4.97
CA ASP A 233 14.56 -9.46 -4.49
C ASP A 233 13.83 -8.17 -4.07
N THR A 234 14.53 -7.29 -3.35
CA THR A 234 14.00 -5.98 -2.90
C THR A 234 13.64 -5.07 -4.07
N ALA A 235 14.47 -5.04 -5.12
CA ALA A 235 14.19 -4.26 -6.32
C ALA A 235 12.92 -4.77 -7.04
N LEU A 236 12.72 -6.09 -7.11
CA LEU A 236 11.51 -6.68 -7.71
C LEU A 236 10.26 -6.45 -6.86
N ILE A 237 10.37 -6.56 -5.53
CA ILE A 237 9.27 -6.22 -4.61
C ILE A 237 8.89 -4.74 -4.77
N LYS A 238 9.87 -3.84 -4.84
CA LYS A 238 9.64 -2.41 -5.06
C LYS A 238 8.83 -2.16 -6.35
N THR A 239 9.22 -2.79 -7.45
CA THR A 239 8.46 -2.73 -8.71
C THR A 239 7.04 -3.28 -8.54
N THR A 240 6.90 -4.42 -7.87
CA THR A 240 5.59 -5.04 -7.59
C THR A 240 4.67 -4.10 -6.80
N LEU A 241 5.19 -3.41 -5.78
CA LEU A 241 4.41 -2.45 -4.98
C LEU A 241 3.95 -1.23 -5.78
N LEU A 242 4.69 -0.84 -6.82
CA LEU A 242 4.32 0.24 -7.74
C LEU A 242 3.29 -0.22 -8.78
N GLU A 243 3.43 -1.44 -9.29
CA GLU A 243 2.60 -1.96 -10.39
C GLU A 243 1.30 -2.60 -9.91
N ALA A 244 1.30 -3.35 -8.80
CA ALA A 244 0.13 -4.09 -8.32
C ALA A 244 -1.11 -3.22 -8.10
N PRO A 245 -1.03 -2.02 -7.48
CA PRO A 245 -2.17 -1.13 -7.34
C PRO A 245 -2.78 -0.71 -8.68
N VAL A 246 -1.92 -0.45 -9.68
CA VAL A 246 -2.32 0.02 -11.01
C VAL A 246 -2.94 -1.13 -11.82
N ILE A 247 -2.34 -2.33 -11.76
CA ILE A 247 -2.86 -3.53 -12.43
C ILE A 247 -4.24 -3.88 -11.89
N ALA A 248 -4.38 -3.96 -10.56
CA ALA A 248 -5.65 -4.25 -9.91
C ALA A 248 -6.70 -3.15 -10.13
N GLY A 249 -6.26 -1.89 -10.18
CA GLY A 249 -7.07 -0.73 -10.53
C GLY A 249 -7.37 -0.58 -12.03
N GLN A 250 -7.10 -1.59 -12.87
CA GLN A 250 -7.34 -1.57 -14.32
C GLN A 250 -6.71 -0.37 -15.04
N GLY A 251 -5.50 0.03 -14.63
CA GLY A 251 -4.76 1.15 -15.21
C GLY A 251 -4.97 2.49 -14.49
N ARG A 252 -5.82 2.55 -13.46
CA ARG A 252 -5.96 3.74 -12.61
C ARG A 252 -4.62 4.07 -11.95
N GLN A 253 -4.10 5.26 -12.21
CA GLN A 253 -2.82 5.70 -11.68
C GLN A 253 -2.93 6.07 -10.19
N MET A 254 -1.89 5.70 -9.45
CA MET A 254 -1.72 6.12 -8.06
C MET A 254 -1.12 7.52 -7.98
N PRO A 255 -1.44 8.32 -6.94
CA PRO A 255 -0.83 9.63 -6.75
C PRO A 255 0.70 9.56 -6.65
N THR A 256 1.40 10.59 -7.10
CA THR A 256 2.87 10.69 -7.01
C THR A 256 3.39 10.55 -5.57
N ALA A 257 2.60 10.95 -4.57
CA ALA A 257 2.94 10.76 -3.17
C ALA A 257 3.10 9.27 -2.80
N TYR A 258 2.29 8.38 -3.36
CA TYR A 258 2.39 6.92 -3.14
C TYR A 258 3.72 6.40 -3.70
N SER A 259 4.03 6.69 -4.96
CA SER A 259 5.26 6.21 -5.60
C SER A 259 6.52 6.76 -4.90
N ASN A 260 6.52 8.04 -4.54
CA ASN A 260 7.60 8.64 -3.76
C ASN A 260 7.80 7.96 -2.40
N TYR A 261 6.71 7.61 -1.71
CA TYR A 261 6.79 6.87 -0.45
C TYR A 261 7.43 5.49 -0.65
N VAL A 262 6.98 4.71 -1.64
CA VAL A 262 7.54 3.39 -1.95
C VAL A 262 9.04 3.49 -2.27
N LEU A 263 9.42 4.40 -3.16
CA LEU A 263 10.81 4.59 -3.57
C LEU A 263 11.71 4.97 -2.39
N ARG A 264 11.24 5.87 -1.52
CA ARG A 264 12.00 6.32 -0.35
C ARG A 264 12.15 5.21 0.68
N GLU A 265 11.06 4.58 1.11
CA GLU A 265 11.11 3.64 2.23
C GLU A 265 11.70 2.27 1.82
N MET A 266 11.42 1.78 0.61
CA MET A 266 12.12 0.59 0.09
C MET A 266 13.60 0.90 -0.20
N GLY A 267 13.93 2.14 -0.58
CA GLY A 267 15.32 2.58 -0.75
C GLY A 267 16.14 2.46 0.53
N LYS A 268 15.55 2.71 1.71
CA LYS A 268 16.21 2.47 3.01
C LYS A 268 16.55 0.99 3.21
N ALA A 269 15.63 0.08 2.86
CA ALA A 269 15.87 -1.36 2.92
C ALA A 269 16.98 -1.79 1.93
N GLU A 270 17.03 -1.19 0.73
CA GLU A 270 18.12 -1.42 -0.23
C GLU A 270 19.47 -0.95 0.32
N ILE A 271 19.54 0.19 1.01
CA ILE A 271 20.79 0.68 1.63
C ILE A 271 21.27 -0.32 2.69
N ILE A 272 20.37 -0.80 3.55
CA ILE A 272 20.67 -1.84 4.56
C ILE A 272 21.29 -3.09 3.90
N LEU A 273 20.69 -3.59 2.82
CA LEU A 273 21.16 -4.78 2.12
C LEU A 273 22.47 -4.52 1.35
N LYS A 274 22.66 -3.33 0.79
CA LYS A 274 23.91 -2.91 0.15
C LYS A 274 25.05 -2.90 1.15
N VAL A 275 24.83 -2.37 2.36
CA VAL A 275 25.82 -2.42 3.44
C VAL A 275 26.19 -3.88 3.74
N LEU A 276 25.22 -4.78 3.89
CA LEU A 276 25.46 -6.20 4.14
C LEU A 276 26.20 -6.92 2.99
N SER A 277 26.01 -6.45 1.75
CA SER A 277 26.65 -7.02 0.55
C SER A 277 28.09 -6.54 0.31
N SER A 278 28.53 -5.49 1.01
CA SER A 278 29.86 -4.92 0.80
C SER A 278 30.92 -5.63 1.66
N PRO A 279 31.96 -6.21 1.06
CA PRO A 279 33.05 -6.87 1.80
C PRO A 279 33.96 -5.88 2.55
N ASP A 280 34.08 -4.63 2.07
CA ASP A 280 35.05 -3.64 2.60
C ASP A 280 34.52 -2.77 3.76
N VAL A 281 33.23 -2.85 4.08
CA VAL A 281 32.60 -2.02 5.13
C VAL A 281 32.70 -2.78 6.44
N VAL A 282 33.70 -2.54 7.28
CA VAL A 282 33.95 -3.36 8.49
C VAL A 282 33.50 -2.67 9.78
N ASP A 283 33.35 -1.35 9.76
CA ASP A 283 33.18 -0.52 10.95
C ASP A 283 31.88 0.31 10.96
N ALA A 284 31.40 0.61 12.17
CA ALA A 284 30.18 1.39 12.41
C ALA A 284 30.21 2.76 11.70
N ALA A 285 31.40 3.37 11.57
CA ALA A 285 31.58 4.67 10.93
C ALA A 285 31.28 4.64 9.42
N SER A 286 31.72 3.60 8.71
CA SER A 286 31.43 3.43 7.28
C SER A 286 29.95 3.12 7.04
N ILE A 287 29.31 2.38 7.94
CA ILE A 287 27.86 2.09 7.90
C ILE A 287 27.05 3.38 8.11
N SER A 288 27.40 4.18 9.12
CA SER A 288 26.77 5.47 9.39
C SER A 288 26.94 6.46 8.22
N ALA A 289 28.11 6.47 7.57
CA ALA A 289 28.36 7.33 6.41
C ALA A 289 27.52 6.92 5.17
N MET A 290 27.29 5.62 4.98
CA MET A 290 26.45 5.11 3.88
C MET A 290 24.93 5.30 4.11
N LEU A 291 24.50 5.37 5.38
CA LEU A 291 23.10 5.60 5.74
C LEU A 291 22.65 7.06 5.58
N GLY A 292 23.57 8.00 5.32
CA GLY A 292 23.27 9.34 4.82
C GLY A 292 22.60 10.31 5.81
N GLU A 293 22.24 9.86 7.01
CA GLU A 293 21.86 10.72 8.12
C GLU A 293 22.94 10.64 9.19
N ALA A 294 23.12 11.70 9.98
CA ALA A 294 24.05 11.76 11.10
C ALA A 294 23.66 10.75 12.21
N SER A 295 23.67 9.45 11.91
CA SER A 295 23.51 8.38 12.87
C SER A 295 24.79 8.34 13.69
N ASN A 296 24.65 8.57 14.99
CA ASN A 296 25.73 8.32 15.94
C ASN A 296 26.16 6.85 15.79
N THR A 297 27.45 6.56 16.01
CA THR A 297 27.99 5.19 16.00
C THR A 297 27.28 4.23 16.99
N ASP A 298 26.50 4.78 17.93
CA ASP A 298 25.66 4.06 18.89
C ASP A 298 24.21 3.83 18.42
N ASP A 299 23.89 4.10 17.15
CA ASP A 299 22.54 3.84 16.62
C ASP A 299 22.23 2.33 16.72
N PRO A 300 21.11 1.94 17.36
CA PRO A 300 20.70 0.54 17.48
C PRO A 300 20.63 -0.17 16.11
N LEU A 301 20.33 0.57 15.04
CA LEU A 301 20.33 0.05 13.67
C LEU A 301 21.74 -0.37 13.23
N VAL A 302 22.76 0.43 13.52
CA VAL A 302 24.17 0.13 13.17
C VAL A 302 24.69 -1.07 13.95
N GLN A 303 24.39 -1.17 15.24
CA GLN A 303 24.75 -2.33 16.07
C GLN A 303 24.04 -3.61 15.60
N GLN A 304 22.77 -3.50 15.21
CA GLN A 304 21.99 -4.62 14.70
C GLN A 304 22.49 -5.10 13.31
N LEU A 305 22.91 -4.19 12.44
CA LEU A 305 23.54 -4.54 11.15
C LEU A 305 24.89 -5.25 11.34
N LEU A 306 25.70 -4.77 12.29
CA LEU A 306 26.94 -5.45 12.66
C LEU A 306 26.67 -6.86 13.21
N ALA A 307 25.61 -7.05 14.01
CA ALA A 307 25.23 -8.36 14.52
C ALA A 307 24.78 -9.33 13.41
N LEU A 308 24.04 -8.85 12.41
CA LEU A 308 23.63 -9.65 11.24
C LEU A 308 24.84 -10.14 10.41
N ARG A 309 25.93 -9.36 10.38
CA ARG A 309 27.18 -9.72 9.69
C ARG A 309 28.13 -10.58 10.55
N ALA A 310 28.45 -10.15 11.77
CA ALA A 310 29.49 -10.73 12.62
C ALA A 310 29.24 -12.21 12.98
N ALA A 311 27.99 -12.65 12.93
CA ALA A 311 27.66 -14.04 13.16
C ALA A 311 28.06 -14.96 11.97
N GLY A 312 28.43 -14.43 10.80
CA GLY A 312 28.85 -15.20 9.62
C GLY A 312 30.34 -15.60 9.57
N ASP A 313 31.22 -14.86 10.24
CA ASP A 313 32.68 -15.01 10.14
C ASP A 313 33.29 -16.03 11.12
N GLY A 314 32.72 -17.23 11.15
CA GLY A 314 33.24 -18.36 11.93
C GLY A 314 33.91 -19.41 11.04
N SER A 315 35.25 -19.40 11.04
CA SER A 315 36.22 -20.42 10.57
C SER A 315 36.25 -20.78 9.08
N ASP A 316 37.25 -20.26 8.36
CA ASP A 316 38.42 -21.06 7.97
C ASP A 316 39.55 -20.17 7.43
N ALA A 317 40.51 -19.87 8.29
CA ALA A 317 41.80 -19.33 7.89
C ALA A 317 42.72 -20.49 7.53
N ALA A 318 42.95 -20.73 6.23
CA ALA A 318 44.05 -21.57 5.76
C ALA A 318 44.59 -21.07 4.40
N ALA A 319 45.74 -20.39 4.49
CA ALA A 319 46.87 -20.30 3.56
C ALA A 319 46.67 -20.58 2.04
N GLY A 320 46.77 -19.51 1.24
CA GLY A 320 47.84 -19.34 0.23
C GLY A 320 47.73 -20.03 -1.13
N SER A 321 47.49 -19.25 -2.18
CA SER A 321 48.37 -19.14 -3.37
C SER A 321 47.87 -18.05 -4.33
N THR A 322 48.74 -17.08 -4.60
CA THR A 322 48.64 -16.02 -5.62
C THR A 322 48.78 -16.57 -7.04
N GLU A 323 47.90 -16.17 -7.97
CA GLU A 323 48.19 -15.83 -9.39
C GLU A 323 46.97 -15.12 -10.04
N PRO A 324 47.13 -14.40 -11.18
CA PRO A 324 46.50 -13.08 -11.40
C PRO A 324 45.15 -13.09 -12.13
N GLN A 325 44.29 -12.13 -11.76
CA GLN A 325 42.97 -11.89 -12.35
C GLN A 325 43.03 -11.16 -13.70
N LEU A 326 42.30 -11.67 -14.70
CA LEU A 326 41.82 -10.91 -15.86
C LEU A 326 40.56 -10.13 -15.43
N GLY A 327 40.62 -8.81 -15.55
CA GLY A 327 39.61 -7.89 -15.02
C GLY A 327 38.24 -7.99 -15.70
N VAL A 328 37.22 -8.18 -14.87
CA VAL A 328 35.81 -7.93 -15.20
C VAL A 328 35.40 -6.61 -14.52
N PRO A 329 34.68 -5.69 -15.18
CA PRO A 329 34.33 -4.41 -14.56
C PRO A 329 33.41 -4.61 -13.35
N SER A 330 33.75 -3.97 -12.23
CA SER A 330 32.97 -3.96 -10.99
C SER A 330 31.58 -3.32 -11.19
N ILE A 331 30.55 -4.04 -10.73
CA ILE A 331 29.12 -3.67 -10.76
C ILE A 331 28.83 -2.37 -9.99
N GLY A 332 29.73 -1.95 -9.10
CA GLY A 332 29.59 -0.71 -8.31
C GLY A 332 29.49 0.56 -9.16
N SER A 333 30.13 0.59 -10.33
CA SER A 333 30.18 1.77 -11.20
C SER A 333 28.86 2.03 -11.95
N THR A 334 28.10 0.97 -12.23
CA THR A 334 26.87 1.06 -13.05
C THR A 334 25.64 1.43 -12.22
N MET A 335 25.61 1.06 -10.92
CA MET A 335 24.50 1.40 -10.03
C MET A 335 24.50 2.84 -9.52
N ASN A 336 25.67 3.51 -9.47
CA ASN A 336 25.73 4.93 -9.13
C ASN A 336 25.02 5.81 -10.17
N TYR A 337 25.00 5.39 -11.44
CA TYR A 337 24.31 6.10 -12.52
C TYR A 337 22.78 5.99 -12.43
N LEU A 338 22.26 4.88 -11.90
CA LEU A 338 20.82 4.66 -11.70
C LEU A 338 20.28 5.45 -10.50
N GLY A 339 21.08 5.60 -9.44
CA GLY A 339 20.75 6.44 -8.28
C GLY A 339 20.66 7.92 -8.65
N ASP A 340 21.60 8.43 -9.44
CA ASP A 340 21.61 9.83 -9.88
C ASP A 340 20.49 10.17 -10.89
N ALA A 341 20.05 9.19 -11.69
CA ALA A 341 18.92 9.37 -12.61
C ALA A 341 17.57 9.40 -11.89
N LEU A 342 17.42 8.67 -10.77
CA LEU A 342 16.18 8.61 -10.00
C LEU A 342 16.02 9.79 -9.02
N ASN A 343 17.13 10.42 -8.61
CA ASN A 343 17.12 11.58 -7.70
C ASN A 343 16.76 12.90 -8.40
N LYS A 344 16.77 12.94 -9.73
CA LYS A 344 16.32 14.09 -10.53
C LYS A 344 14.88 13.87 -10.98
N GLY A 345 13.93 14.13 -10.09
CA GLY A 345 12.51 14.02 -10.41
C GLY A 345 12.07 14.92 -11.57
N ALA A 346 11.41 14.35 -12.58
CA ALA A 346 10.37 15.01 -13.39
C ALA A 346 9.71 14.04 -14.40
N LYS A 347 8.36 14.11 -14.49
CA LYS A 347 7.41 13.57 -15.50
C LYS A 347 7.12 12.04 -15.52
N ALA A 348 6.19 11.65 -14.65
CA ALA A 348 5.88 10.28 -14.21
C ALA A 348 4.99 9.39 -15.12
N SER A 349 4.99 9.54 -16.46
CA SER A 349 4.17 8.66 -17.33
C SER A 349 4.97 8.00 -18.46
N GLU A 350 5.72 8.79 -19.25
CA GLU A 350 6.63 8.25 -20.26
C GLU A 350 7.89 7.63 -19.63
N ASP A 351 8.38 8.19 -18.52
CA ASP A 351 9.59 7.72 -17.88
C ASP A 351 9.39 6.43 -17.06
N LEU A 352 8.18 6.10 -16.60
CA LEU A 352 7.92 4.77 -16.00
C LEU A 352 7.96 3.65 -17.05
N LYS A 353 7.44 3.90 -18.27
CA LYS A 353 7.59 2.99 -19.41
C LYS A 353 9.04 2.91 -19.88
N LYS A 354 9.78 4.01 -19.81
CA LYS A 354 11.20 4.08 -20.13
C LYS A 354 12.07 3.40 -19.07
N ILE A 355 11.78 3.55 -17.79
CA ILE A 355 12.45 2.86 -16.68
C ILE A 355 12.18 1.36 -16.76
N SER A 356 10.92 0.94 -16.98
CA SER A 356 10.58 -0.47 -17.23
C SER A 356 11.28 -1.03 -18.48
N GLY A 357 11.34 -0.24 -19.56
CA GLY A 357 12.05 -0.58 -20.79
C GLY A 357 13.57 -0.64 -20.65
N ASP A 358 14.17 0.28 -19.89
CA ASP A 358 15.61 0.38 -19.64
C ASP A 358 16.07 -0.71 -18.65
N VAL A 359 15.23 -1.07 -17.69
CA VAL A 359 15.42 -2.26 -16.84
C VAL A 359 15.44 -3.52 -17.72
N LYS A 360 14.46 -3.68 -18.62
CA LYS A 360 14.36 -4.84 -19.53
C LYS A 360 15.52 -4.90 -20.54
N LYS A 361 15.99 -3.75 -21.03
CA LYS A 361 17.11 -3.63 -21.98
C LYS A 361 18.46 -3.85 -21.31
N ASN A 362 18.63 -3.43 -20.05
CA ASN A 362 19.86 -3.67 -19.29
C ASN A 362 19.96 -5.12 -18.80
N LEU A 363 18.83 -5.78 -18.50
CA LEU A 363 18.78 -7.24 -18.31
C LEU A 363 19.20 -7.99 -19.58
N GLY A 364 18.76 -7.57 -20.78
CA GLY A 364 19.20 -8.20 -22.03
C GLY A 364 20.71 -8.09 -22.33
N LYS A 365 21.40 -7.06 -21.82
CA LYS A 365 22.86 -6.87 -22.00
C LYS A 365 23.72 -7.75 -21.08
N LEU A 366 23.12 -8.38 -20.07
CA LEU A 366 23.77 -9.28 -19.12
C LEU A 366 23.68 -10.77 -19.55
N GLY A 367 23.23 -11.06 -20.78
CA GLY A 367 23.22 -12.41 -21.34
C GLY A 367 21.96 -13.25 -21.05
N PHE A 368 20.89 -12.63 -20.56
CA PHE A 368 19.61 -13.31 -20.30
C PHE A 368 18.84 -13.58 -21.62
N PRO A 369 18.28 -14.78 -21.84
CA PRO A 369 17.47 -15.08 -23.01
C PRO A 369 16.14 -14.32 -23.00
N SER A 370 15.77 -13.75 -24.15
CA SER A 370 14.58 -12.93 -24.37
C SER A 370 13.24 -13.70 -24.34
N SER A 371 13.24 -14.97 -23.92
CA SER A 371 12.05 -15.84 -23.87
C SER A 371 11.37 -15.84 -22.50
N LEU A 372 10.93 -14.66 -22.04
CA LEU A 372 9.85 -14.55 -21.05
C LEU A 372 8.80 -13.61 -21.65
N GLY A 373 8.14 -14.12 -22.69
CA GLY A 373 6.96 -13.51 -23.27
C GLY A 373 5.77 -13.65 -22.33
N VAL A 374 5.57 -12.67 -21.46
CA VAL A 374 4.21 -12.38 -20.98
C VAL A 374 3.50 -11.68 -22.14
N ASN A 375 2.65 -12.45 -22.81
CA ASN A 375 1.91 -12.04 -23.99
C ASN A 375 0.90 -10.94 -23.61
N PHE A 376 1.19 -9.69 -23.97
CA PHE A 376 0.23 -8.59 -23.90
C PHE A 376 -0.79 -8.74 -25.04
N GLY A 377 -1.80 -9.57 -24.82
CA GLY A 377 -2.96 -9.69 -25.72
C GLY A 377 -3.89 -8.49 -25.59
N LEU A 378 -3.53 -7.36 -26.21
CA LEU A 378 -4.48 -6.30 -26.56
C LEU A 378 -5.26 -6.76 -27.80
N ALA A 379 -6.37 -7.45 -27.60
CA ALA A 379 -7.32 -7.75 -28.67
C ALA A 379 -8.12 -6.48 -29.02
N GLY A 380 -7.50 -5.57 -29.76
CA GLY A 380 -8.18 -4.49 -30.47
C GLY A 380 -8.92 -5.06 -31.68
N LYS A 381 -10.25 -5.16 -31.60
CA LYS A 381 -11.13 -5.36 -32.76
C LYS A 381 -10.82 -4.30 -33.82
N LYS A 382 -10.25 -4.72 -34.96
CA LYS A 382 -10.37 -3.99 -36.22
C LYS A 382 -11.56 -4.56 -36.98
N SER A 383 -12.63 -3.77 -37.04
CA SER A 383 -13.66 -3.88 -38.07
C SER A 383 -13.03 -3.63 -39.44
N GLY A 384 -13.12 -4.61 -40.34
CA GLY A 384 -12.89 -4.44 -41.76
C GLY A 384 -14.23 -4.35 -42.48
N LEU A 385 -14.31 -3.38 -43.39
CA LEU A 385 -15.20 -3.22 -44.56
C LEU A 385 -16.68 -3.64 -44.43
#